data_AF-A0A7D9J704-F1
#
_entry.id   AF-A0A7D9J704-F1
#
_cell.length_a   1.000
_cell.length_b   1.000
_cell.length_c   1.000
_cell.angle_alpha   90.00
_cell.angle_beta   90.00
_cell.angle_gamma   90.00
#
_symmetry.space_group_name_H-M   'P 1'
#
loop_
_entity.id
_entity.type
_entity.pdbx_description
1 polymer ?
#
loop_
_entity_poly.entity_id
_entity_poly.type
_entity_poly.pdbx_seq_one_letter_code
_entity_poly.pdbx_strand_id
1 'polypeptide(L)'
;MNRYLLLLLILAIAHISASPTIRPYDCANVPPMCYRLIGSKYTKMRLPNMLNHTRYEDVAADIKVWRPLLNSSICNAANQLKYFLCFTYAPVCVDKLISPCKSLCETVRDSCDPVMRQYNYSWPAFFNCNQPKKFHDDSSQMCINLKMLGIGKCSCKGSYTKKTLKALICKSDF
;
A
#
# COMPACT_ATOMS: atom_id res chain seq x y z
N MET A 1 7.48 -59.08 -26.35
CA MET A 1 7.54 -57.83 -25.56
C MET A 1 6.22 -57.09 -25.76
N ASN A 2 5.37 -57.05 -24.73
CA ASN A 2 3.94 -56.80 -24.87
C ASN A 2 3.64 -55.31 -25.16
N ARG A 3 3.08 -54.98 -26.33
CA ARG A 3 2.79 -53.57 -26.74
C ARG A 3 1.86 -52.87 -25.75
N TYR A 4 1.00 -53.62 -25.07
CA TYR A 4 0.14 -53.12 -23.99
C TYR A 4 0.94 -52.69 -22.75
N LEU A 5 2.07 -53.34 -22.44
CA LEU A 5 2.93 -52.96 -21.32
C LEU A 5 3.63 -51.62 -21.59
N LEU A 6 4.05 -51.39 -22.84
CA LEU A 6 4.59 -50.10 -23.29
C LEU A 6 3.53 -48.98 -23.22
N LEU A 7 2.28 -49.27 -23.62
CA LEU A 7 1.15 -48.34 -23.55
C LEU A 7 0.76 -47.96 -22.10
N LEU A 8 0.85 -48.92 -21.16
CA LEU A 8 0.60 -48.66 -19.74
C LEU A 8 1.72 -47.83 -19.10
N LEU A 9 2.98 -48.07 -19.50
CA LEU A 9 4.13 -47.28 -19.03
C LEU A 9 4.07 -45.82 -19.50
N ILE A 10 3.69 -45.56 -20.76
CA ILE A 10 3.56 -44.17 -21.27
C ILE A 10 2.37 -43.42 -20.64
N LEU A 11 1.27 -44.10 -20.30
CA LEU A 11 0.14 -43.49 -19.58
C LEU A 11 0.51 -43.17 -18.12
N ALA A 12 1.33 -44.01 -17.48
CA ALA A 12 1.86 -43.72 -16.15
C ALA A 12 2.81 -42.50 -16.12
N ILE A 13 3.56 -42.25 -17.21
CA ILE A 13 4.46 -41.09 -17.35
C ILE A 13 3.66 -39.81 -17.67
N ALA A 14 2.50 -39.91 -18.33
CA ALA A 14 1.64 -38.76 -18.62
C ALA A 14 0.93 -38.17 -17.38
N HIS A 15 0.94 -38.90 -16.25
CA HIS A 15 0.46 -38.41 -14.95
C HIS A 15 1.56 -37.78 -14.07
N ILE A 16 2.77 -37.57 -14.60
CA ILE A 16 3.81 -36.80 -13.89
C ILE A 16 3.38 -35.33 -13.87
N SER A 17 2.65 -35.03 -12.80
CA SER A 17 2.29 -33.74 -12.24
C SER A 17 3.07 -32.55 -12.82
N ALA A 18 2.34 -31.60 -13.41
CA ALA A 18 2.80 -30.22 -13.46
C ALA A 18 3.25 -29.83 -12.06
N SER A 19 4.57 -29.69 -11.85
CA SER A 19 5.10 -29.18 -10.59
C SER A 19 4.46 -27.80 -10.36
N PRO A 20 3.86 -27.52 -9.18
CA PRO A 20 3.40 -26.18 -8.89
C PRO A 20 4.61 -25.26 -9.08
N THR A 21 4.46 -24.22 -9.89
CA THR A 21 5.46 -23.15 -9.94
C THR A 21 5.47 -22.53 -8.55
N ILE A 22 6.48 -22.86 -7.74
CA ILE A 22 6.66 -22.29 -6.40
C ILE A 22 6.98 -20.81 -6.61
N ARG A 23 5.95 -19.96 -6.65
CA ARG A 23 6.15 -18.52 -6.63
C ARG A 23 6.60 -18.13 -5.22
N PRO A 24 7.56 -17.21 -5.07
CA PRO A 24 7.97 -16.73 -3.75
C PRO A 24 6.90 -15.82 -3.10
N TYR A 25 5.69 -15.78 -3.66
CA TYR A 25 4.58 -14.96 -3.23
C TYR A 25 3.24 -15.48 -3.72
N ASP A 26 2.20 -15.09 -3.00
CA ASP A 26 0.81 -15.34 -3.33
C ASP A 26 0.05 -14.04 -3.57
N CYS A 27 -1.07 -14.15 -4.27
CA CYS A 27 -2.01 -13.05 -4.47
C CYS A 27 -3.29 -13.27 -3.66
N ALA A 28 -3.65 -12.29 -2.84
CA ALA A 28 -4.92 -12.25 -2.12
C ALA A 28 -5.78 -11.08 -2.62
N ASN A 29 -7.07 -11.04 -2.26
CA ASN A 29 -7.92 -9.89 -2.57
C ASN A 29 -7.49 -8.66 -1.76
N VAL A 30 -7.60 -7.47 -2.36
CA VAL A 30 -7.45 -6.21 -1.62
C VAL A 30 -8.53 -6.12 -0.53
N PRO A 31 -8.20 -5.78 0.73
CA PRO A 31 -9.17 -5.65 1.79
C PRO A 31 -10.22 -4.56 1.50
N PRO A 32 -11.49 -4.71 1.95
CA PRO A 32 -12.56 -3.75 1.69
C PRO A 32 -12.23 -2.30 2.07
N MET A 33 -11.44 -2.11 3.13
CA MET A 33 -10.97 -0.80 3.59
C MET A 33 -10.17 -0.04 2.52
N CYS A 34 -9.49 -0.77 1.64
CA CYS A 34 -8.66 -0.23 0.58
C CYS A 34 -9.31 -0.29 -0.80
N TYR A 35 -10.28 -1.18 -1.00
CA TYR A 35 -10.92 -1.39 -2.29
C TYR A 35 -11.49 -0.09 -2.90
N ARG A 36 -12.10 0.78 -2.09
CA ARG A 36 -12.62 2.08 -2.58
C ARG A 36 -11.54 3.06 -3.03
N LEU A 37 -10.31 2.92 -2.57
CA LEU A 37 -9.20 3.84 -2.84
C LEU A 37 -8.33 3.37 -4.00
N ILE A 38 -8.08 2.07 -4.10
CA ILE A 38 -7.13 1.47 -5.04
C ILE A 38 -7.75 0.39 -5.95
N GLY A 39 -9.00 -0.02 -5.71
CA GLY A 39 -9.66 -1.13 -6.42
C GLY A 39 -9.87 -0.89 -7.92
N SER A 40 -9.94 0.38 -8.36
CA SER A 40 -9.97 0.75 -9.78
C SER A 40 -8.60 0.60 -10.47
N LYS A 41 -7.51 0.49 -9.71
CA LYS A 41 -6.15 0.30 -10.23
C LYS A 41 -5.73 -1.17 -10.18
N TYR A 42 -6.04 -1.87 -9.09
CA TYR A 42 -5.82 -3.31 -8.93
C TYR A 42 -6.72 -3.91 -7.85
N THR A 43 -7.06 -5.19 -8.01
CA THR A 43 -7.95 -5.92 -7.10
C THR A 43 -7.24 -7.02 -6.30
N LYS A 44 -5.99 -7.33 -6.65
CA LYS A 44 -5.16 -8.35 -6.00
C LYS A 44 -3.92 -7.75 -5.35
N MET A 45 -3.67 -8.11 -4.10
CA MET A 45 -2.49 -7.72 -3.33
C MET A 45 -1.50 -8.89 -3.17
N ARG A 46 -0.23 -8.56 -2.95
CA ARG A 46 0.84 -9.54 -2.69
C ARG A 46 0.90 -9.96 -1.22
N LEU A 47 1.16 -11.24 -0.99
CA LEU A 47 1.62 -11.83 0.27
C LEU A 47 2.97 -12.56 0.03
N PRO A 48 3.97 -12.47 0.94
CA PRO A 48 3.98 -11.60 2.10
C PRO A 48 3.96 -10.11 1.68
N ASN A 49 3.24 -9.30 2.45
CA ASN A 49 3.20 -7.84 2.23
C ASN A 49 4.43 -7.16 2.85
N MET A 50 4.50 -5.82 2.82
CA MET A 50 5.64 -5.07 3.38
C MET A 50 5.83 -5.21 4.90
N LEU A 51 4.82 -5.72 5.60
CA LEU A 51 4.81 -5.99 7.04
C LEU A 51 5.05 -7.47 7.35
N ASN A 52 5.35 -8.28 6.33
CA ASN A 52 5.55 -9.73 6.41
C ASN A 52 4.30 -10.53 6.82
N HIS A 53 3.10 -9.95 6.70
CA HIS A 53 1.89 -10.75 6.82
C HIS A 53 1.82 -11.74 5.66
N THR A 54 1.68 -13.03 5.98
CA THR A 54 1.56 -14.12 5.00
C THR A 54 0.12 -14.56 4.78
N ARG A 55 -0.82 -14.07 5.60
CA ARG A 55 -2.24 -14.43 5.55
C ARG A 55 -3.12 -13.19 5.41
N TYR A 56 -4.20 -13.35 4.65
CA TYR A 56 -5.18 -12.27 4.43
C TYR A 56 -5.85 -11.83 5.74
N GLU A 57 -6.17 -12.78 6.64
CA GLU A 57 -6.87 -12.49 7.89
C GLU A 57 -6.05 -11.54 8.78
N ASP A 58 -4.73 -11.73 8.83
CA ASP A 58 -3.81 -10.89 9.61
C ASP A 58 -3.76 -9.47 9.04
N VAL A 59 -3.67 -9.34 7.71
CA VAL A 59 -3.74 -8.04 7.02
C VAL A 59 -5.08 -7.34 7.32
N ALA A 60 -6.18 -8.07 7.23
CA ALA A 60 -7.52 -7.53 7.41
C ALA A 60 -7.82 -7.18 8.87
N ALA A 61 -7.19 -7.84 9.84
CA ALA A 61 -7.30 -7.50 11.25
C ALA A 61 -6.44 -6.28 11.60
N ASP A 62 -5.16 -6.31 11.23
CA ASP A 62 -4.18 -5.30 11.65
C ASP A 62 -4.46 -3.93 11.01
N ILE A 63 -4.84 -3.86 9.73
CA ILE A 63 -5.16 -2.58 9.08
C ILE A 63 -6.36 -1.85 9.74
N LYS A 64 -7.29 -2.59 10.36
CA LYS A 64 -8.47 -2.00 11.01
C LYS A 64 -8.13 -1.26 12.31
N VAL A 65 -7.00 -1.58 12.94
CA VAL A 65 -6.54 -0.92 14.18
C VAL A 65 -6.33 0.58 13.95
N TRP A 66 -6.05 1.00 12.71
CA TRP A 66 -5.84 2.40 12.34
C TRP A 66 -7.11 3.25 12.25
N ARG A 67 -8.31 2.67 12.34
CA ARG A 67 -9.58 3.40 12.19
C ARG A 67 -9.74 4.61 13.12
N PRO A 68 -9.39 4.56 14.43
CA PRO A 68 -9.53 5.72 15.30
C PRO A 68 -8.72 6.92 14.80
N LEU A 69 -7.50 6.69 14.32
CA LEU A 69 -6.63 7.72 13.78
C LEU A 69 -7.12 8.24 12.42
N LEU A 70 -7.64 7.35 11.57
CA LEU A 70 -8.21 7.70 10.26
C LEU A 70 -9.50 8.53 10.35
N ASN A 71 -10.27 8.33 11.42
CA ASN A 71 -11.50 9.07 11.70
C ASN A 71 -11.24 10.33 12.54
N SER A 72 -10.01 10.53 13.02
CA SER A 72 -9.63 11.74 13.74
C SER A 72 -9.52 12.92 12.78
N SER A 73 -10.17 14.03 13.11
CA SER A 73 -10.00 15.31 12.42
C SER A 73 -8.68 16.00 12.74
N ILE A 74 -7.89 15.46 13.68
CA ILE A 74 -6.67 16.08 14.19
C ILE A 74 -5.48 15.77 13.26
N CYS A 75 -5.44 14.58 12.62
CA CYS A 75 -4.41 14.30 11.63
C CYS A 75 -4.77 14.97 10.29
N ASN A 76 -4.11 16.10 10.00
CA ASN A 76 -4.27 16.87 8.75
C ASN A 76 -3.95 16.06 7.47
N ALA A 77 -3.26 14.93 7.60
CA ALA A 77 -2.91 14.02 6.50
C ALA A 77 -3.80 12.76 6.44
N ALA A 78 -5.03 12.78 6.98
CA ALA A 78 -5.89 11.58 7.05
C ALA A 78 -6.11 10.88 5.69
N ASN A 79 -6.20 11.64 4.59
CA ASN A 79 -6.30 11.03 3.25
C ASN A 79 -5.00 10.35 2.84
N GLN A 80 -3.85 11.00 3.04
CA GLN A 80 -2.53 10.45 2.76
C GLN A 80 -2.26 9.21 3.62
N LEU A 81 -2.69 9.21 4.88
CA LEU A 81 -2.62 8.05 5.77
C LEU A 81 -3.37 6.85 5.19
N LYS A 82 -4.59 7.04 4.63
CA LYS A 82 -5.33 5.94 3.98
C LYS A 82 -4.55 5.31 2.85
N TYR A 83 -3.97 6.12 1.96
CA TYR A 83 -3.16 5.62 0.85
C TYR A 83 -1.88 4.93 1.34
N PHE A 84 -1.16 5.56 2.28
CA PHE A 84 0.04 4.99 2.88
C PHE A 84 -0.24 3.62 3.50
N LEU A 85 -1.31 3.49 4.28
CA LEU A 85 -1.73 2.21 4.85
C LEU A 85 -2.06 1.20 3.74
N CYS A 86 -2.87 1.58 2.75
CA CYS A 86 -3.26 0.64 1.70
C CYS A 86 -2.10 0.16 0.84
N PHE A 87 -1.13 1.00 0.50
CA PHE A 87 0.06 0.55 -0.25
C PHE A 87 1.03 -0.27 0.59
N THR A 88 1.03 -0.10 1.91
CA THR A 88 1.89 -0.88 2.81
C THR A 88 1.28 -2.24 3.16
N TYR A 89 -0.02 -2.26 3.46
CA TYR A 89 -0.77 -3.46 3.84
C TYR A 89 -1.20 -4.31 2.64
N ALA A 90 -1.55 -3.66 1.53
CA ALA A 90 -2.11 -4.31 0.34
C ALA A 90 -1.36 -3.90 -0.94
N PRO A 91 -0.03 -4.09 -1.02
CA PRO A 91 0.75 -3.75 -2.22
C PRO A 91 0.27 -4.58 -3.42
N VAL A 92 0.32 -4.00 -4.63
CA VAL A 92 -0.10 -4.66 -5.87
C VAL A 92 0.58 -6.03 -6.07
N CYS A 93 -0.18 -7.02 -6.56
CA CYS A 93 0.37 -8.37 -6.77
C CYS A 93 1.24 -8.47 -8.04
N VAL A 94 2.52 -8.15 -7.90
CA VAL A 94 3.57 -8.29 -8.92
C VAL A 94 4.85 -8.83 -8.29
N ASP A 95 5.81 -9.28 -9.10
CA ASP A 95 7.05 -9.93 -8.64
C ASP A 95 7.89 -9.09 -7.66
N LYS A 96 7.94 -7.77 -7.87
CA LYS A 96 8.71 -6.83 -7.05
C LYS A 96 7.78 -5.98 -6.18
N LEU A 97 8.02 -5.97 -4.87
CA LEU A 97 7.29 -5.06 -3.97
C LEU A 97 7.54 -3.60 -4.36
N ILE A 98 6.46 -2.86 -4.59
CA ILE A 98 6.47 -1.42 -4.82
C ILE A 98 6.02 -0.75 -3.52
N SER A 99 6.92 0.00 -2.89
CA SER A 99 6.64 0.67 -1.63
C SER A 99 5.99 2.05 -1.83
N PRO A 100 5.37 2.63 -0.79
CA PRO A 100 5.27 4.08 -0.67
C PRO A 100 6.66 4.72 -0.76
N CYS A 101 6.75 5.90 -1.35
CA CYS A 101 7.97 6.68 -1.27
C CYS A 101 8.17 7.26 0.14
N LYS A 102 9.43 7.59 0.47
CA LYS A 102 9.80 8.21 1.74
C LYS A 102 9.03 9.51 2.01
N SER A 103 8.85 10.35 0.98
CA SER A 103 8.11 11.61 1.10
C SER A 103 6.65 11.43 1.55
N LEU A 104 5.97 10.38 1.06
CA LEU A 104 4.63 10.00 1.50
C LEU A 104 4.65 9.50 2.95
N CYS A 105 5.63 8.67 3.31
CA CYS A 105 5.80 8.20 4.70
C CYS A 105 5.98 9.37 5.67
N GLU A 106 6.89 10.30 5.36
CA GLU A 106 7.19 11.46 6.21
C GLU A 106 6.00 12.39 6.35
N THR A 107 5.29 12.68 5.26
CA THR A 107 4.06 13.48 5.29
C THR A 107 3.03 12.92 6.27
N VAL A 108 2.87 11.60 6.28
CA VAL A 108 1.93 10.92 7.17
C VAL A 108 2.44 10.90 8.61
N ARG A 109 3.69 10.51 8.83
CA ARG A 109 4.33 10.48 10.15
C ARG A 109 4.24 11.85 10.81
N ASP A 110 4.69 12.90 10.13
CA ASP A 110 4.81 14.25 10.70
C ASP A 110 3.44 14.82 11.09
N SER A 111 2.38 14.44 10.36
CA SER A 111 1.03 14.87 10.67
C SER A 111 0.33 14.02 11.73
N CYS A 112 0.62 12.72 11.83
CA CYS A 112 -0.17 11.79 12.64
C CYS A 112 0.56 11.27 13.90
N ASP A 113 1.90 11.20 13.92
CA ASP A 113 2.68 10.80 15.10
C ASP A 113 2.41 11.71 16.32
N PRO A 114 2.37 13.06 16.20
CA PRO A 114 2.00 13.91 17.32
C PRO A 114 0.62 13.60 17.89
N VAL A 115 -0.34 13.21 17.03
CA VAL A 115 -1.69 12.81 17.44
C VAL A 115 -1.64 11.48 18.19
N MET A 116 -0.88 10.49 17.71
CA MET A 116 -0.71 9.22 18.44
C MET A 116 -0.10 9.43 19.82
N ARG A 117 0.93 10.28 19.92
CA ARG A 117 1.61 10.58 21.19
C ARG A 117 0.70 11.25 22.22
N GLN A 118 -0.27 12.07 21.79
CA GLN A 118 -1.28 12.65 22.69
C GLN A 118 -2.12 11.59 23.42
N TYR A 119 -2.25 10.39 22.84
CA TYR A 119 -2.95 9.25 23.43
C TYR A 119 -1.99 8.16 23.95
N ASN A 120 -0.72 8.50 24.21
CA ASN A 120 0.32 7.58 24.69
C ASN A 120 0.65 6.41 23.74
N TYR A 121 0.38 6.55 22.44
CA TYR A 121 0.84 5.61 21.42
C TYR A 121 2.09 6.15 20.71
N SER A 122 3.03 5.26 20.39
CA SER A 122 4.20 5.59 19.57
C SER A 122 3.95 5.29 18.10
N TRP A 123 4.54 6.09 17.20
CA TRP A 123 4.61 5.73 15.79
C TRP A 123 5.32 4.38 15.60
N PRO A 124 4.71 3.39 14.94
CA PRO A 124 5.28 2.06 14.88
C PRO A 124 6.62 2.00 14.15
N ALA A 125 7.57 1.24 14.70
CA ALA A 125 8.92 1.12 14.14
C ALA A 125 8.95 0.56 12.71
N PHE A 126 7.94 -0.23 12.33
CA PHE A 126 7.82 -0.75 10.97
C PHE A 126 7.48 0.34 9.93
N PHE A 127 6.97 1.50 10.36
CA PHE A 127 6.74 2.71 9.57
C PHE A 127 7.85 3.76 9.75
N ASN A 128 9.05 3.35 10.14
CA ASN A 128 10.20 4.24 10.18
C ASN A 128 10.62 4.62 8.75
N CYS A 129 10.33 5.87 8.35
CA CYS A 129 10.61 6.40 7.02
C CYS A 129 12.10 6.44 6.65
N ASN A 130 13.01 6.32 7.63
CA ASN A 130 14.45 6.29 7.42
C ASN A 130 15.00 4.88 7.11
N GLN A 131 14.15 3.88 6.88
CA GLN A 131 14.56 2.54 6.45
C GLN A 131 14.62 2.47 4.92
N PRO A 132 15.79 2.65 4.26
CA PRO A 132 15.88 2.73 2.80
C PRO A 132 15.50 1.42 2.08
N LYS A 133 15.55 0.30 2.80
CA LYS A 133 15.07 -1.00 2.30
C LYS A 133 13.54 -1.10 2.20
N LYS A 134 12.81 -0.20 2.87
CA LYS A 134 11.34 -0.17 2.88
C LYS A 134 10.76 1.04 2.18
N PHE A 135 11.39 2.20 2.31
CA PHE A 135 10.91 3.46 1.75
C PHE A 135 12.03 4.07 0.91
N HIS A 136 11.79 4.16 -0.39
CA HIS A 136 12.75 4.73 -1.33
C HIS A 136 12.56 6.24 -1.47
N ASP A 137 13.64 6.95 -1.72
CA ASP A 137 13.58 8.36 -2.11
C ASP A 137 12.92 8.48 -3.49
N ASP A 138 12.14 9.55 -3.69
CA ASP A 138 11.35 9.80 -4.91
C ASP A 138 12.18 9.77 -6.21
N SER A 139 13.49 10.03 -6.13
CA SER A 139 14.42 10.08 -7.26
C SER A 139 15.25 8.80 -7.45
N SER A 140 15.20 7.86 -6.51
CA SER A 140 16.15 6.74 -6.45
C SER A 140 15.63 5.46 -7.12
N GLN A 141 14.39 5.08 -6.84
CA GLN A 141 13.76 3.85 -7.32
C GLN A 141 12.25 4.05 -7.47
N MET A 142 11.59 3.17 -8.24
CA MET A 142 10.14 3.22 -8.40
C MET A 142 9.44 2.96 -7.07
N CYS A 143 8.70 3.96 -6.60
CA CYS A 143 7.84 3.93 -5.41
C CYS A 143 6.61 4.82 -5.65
N ILE A 144 5.59 4.71 -4.79
CA ILE A 144 4.34 5.45 -4.92
C ILE A 144 4.39 6.72 -4.08
N ASN A 145 4.38 7.87 -4.74
CA ASN A 145 4.36 9.19 -4.10
C ASN A 145 3.00 9.90 -4.25
N LEU A 146 2.86 11.03 -3.55
CA LEU A 146 1.68 11.89 -3.56
C LEU A 146 1.26 12.39 -4.95
N LYS A 147 2.22 12.66 -5.85
CA LYS A 147 1.93 13.15 -7.22
C LYS A 147 1.24 12.07 -8.05
N MET A 148 1.71 10.82 -7.95
CA MET A 148 1.11 9.67 -8.65
C MET A 148 -0.33 9.38 -8.19
N LEU A 149 -0.68 9.81 -6.97
CA LEU A 149 -2.02 9.65 -6.42
C LEU A 149 -2.95 10.81 -6.79
N GLY A 150 -2.45 11.87 -7.41
CA GLY A 150 -3.20 13.12 -7.60
C GLY A 150 -3.49 13.82 -6.26
N ILE A 151 -2.75 13.48 -5.20
CA ILE A 151 -2.95 14.00 -3.83
C ILE A 151 -1.75 14.86 -3.52
N GLY A 152 -1.64 15.98 -4.23
CA GLY A 152 -0.66 17.01 -3.97
C GLY A 152 -1.37 18.34 -3.91
N LYS A 153 -1.02 19.18 -2.92
CA LYS A 153 -1.37 20.60 -3.02
C LYS A 153 -0.73 21.14 -4.30
N CYS A 154 -1.46 21.93 -5.08
CA CYS A 154 -0.80 22.98 -5.86
C CYS A 154 0.11 23.74 -4.89
N SER A 155 1.41 23.76 -5.16
CA SER A 155 2.35 24.50 -4.33
C SER A 155 2.08 25.99 -4.53
N CYS A 156 1.23 26.61 -3.70
CA CYS A 156 1.19 28.06 -3.59
C CYS A 156 2.50 28.52 -2.94
N LYS A 157 3.54 28.76 -3.76
CA LYS A 157 4.70 29.54 -3.32
C LYS A 157 4.26 30.99 -3.21
N GLY A 158 3.68 31.36 -2.07
CA GLY A 158 3.31 32.76 -1.80
C GLY A 158 2.57 32.92 -0.48
N SER A 159 2.99 33.92 0.30
CA SER A 159 2.23 34.41 1.46
C SER A 159 1.03 35.19 0.93
N TYR A 160 -0.16 34.58 0.98
CA TYR A 160 -1.40 35.24 0.56
C TYR A 160 -2.31 35.48 1.75
N THR A 161 -2.87 36.68 1.82
CA THR A 161 -3.78 37.06 2.91
C THR A 161 -5.14 36.35 2.76
N LYS A 162 -5.84 36.21 3.89
CA LYS A 162 -7.15 35.53 4.01
C LYS A 162 -8.19 36.04 3.00
N LYS A 163 -8.09 37.30 2.56
CA LYS A 163 -8.95 37.94 1.56
C LYS A 163 -8.65 37.44 0.14
N THR A 164 -7.37 37.25 -0.19
CA THR A 164 -6.89 36.71 -1.46
C THR A 164 -7.23 35.23 -1.61
N LEU A 165 -7.12 34.46 -0.52
CA LEU A 165 -7.45 33.03 -0.53
C LEU A 165 -8.94 32.78 -0.80
N LYS A 166 -9.84 33.59 -0.21
CA LYS A 166 -11.29 33.48 -0.41
C LYS A 166 -11.71 33.82 -1.85
N ALA A 167 -11.02 34.76 -2.49
CA ALA A 167 -11.28 35.15 -3.89
C ALA A 167 -10.80 34.10 -4.92
N LEU A 168 -9.78 33.32 -4.58
CA LEU A 168 -9.27 32.24 -5.43
C LEU A 168 -10.11 30.96 -5.33
N ILE A 169 -10.61 30.63 -4.14
CA ILE A 169 -11.47 29.45 -3.92
C ILE A 169 -12.83 29.59 -4.65
N CYS A 170 -13.39 30.80 -4.74
CA CYS A 170 -14.66 31.03 -5.43
C CYS A 170 -14.57 31.08 -6.98
N LYS A 171 -13.39 30.84 -7.56
CA LYS A 171 -13.18 30.86 -9.02
C LYS A 171 -12.65 29.55 -9.61
N SER A 172 -12.46 28.51 -8.79
CA SER A 172 -12.16 27.17 -9.30
C SER A 172 -13.45 26.36 -9.35
N ASP A 173 -13.92 26.04 -10.55
CA ASP A 173 -15.00 25.07 -10.75
C ASP A 173 -14.46 23.66 -10.44
N PHE A 174 -14.51 23.29 -9.16
CA PHE A 174 -14.58 21.91 -8.68
C PHE A 174 -15.80 21.77 -7.77
#